data_AF-S9QJU2-F1
#
_entry.id   AF-S9QJU2-F1
#
_cell.length_a   1.000
_cell.length_b   1.000
_cell.length_c   1.000
_cell.angle_alpha   90.00
_cell.angle_beta   90.00
_cell.angle_gamma   90.00
#
_symmetry.space_group_name_H-M   'P 1'
#
loop_
_entity.id
_entity.type
_entity.pdbx_description
1 polymer ?
#
loop_
_entity_poly.entity_id
_entity_poly.type
_entity_poly.pdbx_seq_one_letter_code
_entity_poly.pdbx_strand_id
1 'polypeptide(L)'
;MLADDLDHIVVLEDDVFVSEELGAAVEDIISHSPKDFDVVKLDGVPQVCLYGKIMPVGGGRHLREVLQVSASAACYLVSRRGAERLVVESEQFCDHLDDFIFNPASGRTILQLDPAVAVQAIWSEQPNIETIGETVKTSERTQDPKINPQKSKGPVLYRLLKDLKRNARKLSRKLYRDRALLASGGLIGTPRLAADLGQYKKPF
;
A
#
# COMPACT_ATOMS: atom_id res chain seq x y z
N MET A 1 -5.06 -26.03 7.65
CA MET A 1 -5.41 -26.47 6.29
C MET A 1 -6.05 -25.27 5.62
N LEU A 2 -5.35 -24.60 4.70
CA LEU A 2 -6.02 -23.67 3.78
C LEU A 2 -6.99 -24.52 2.96
N ALA A 3 -8.23 -24.06 2.77
CA ALA A 3 -9.21 -24.79 1.99
C ALA A 3 -8.63 -25.05 0.59
N ASP A 4 -8.41 -26.32 0.27
CA ASP A 4 -7.95 -26.73 -1.05
C ASP A 4 -9.01 -26.24 -2.06
N ASP A 5 -8.57 -25.40 -3.00
CA ASP A 5 -9.33 -24.88 -4.16
C ASP A 5 -9.94 -23.47 -4.12
N LEU A 6 -9.40 -22.54 -3.32
CA LEU A 6 -9.78 -21.13 -3.42
C LEU A 6 -9.02 -20.39 -4.55
N ASP A 7 -9.74 -19.73 -5.44
CA ASP A 7 -9.15 -18.89 -6.49
C ASP A 7 -8.68 -17.52 -6.01
N HIS A 8 -9.27 -17.04 -4.91
CA HIS A 8 -8.96 -15.76 -4.30
C HIS A 8 -9.06 -15.87 -2.77
N ILE A 9 -8.19 -15.14 -2.08
CA ILE A 9 -8.14 -15.09 -0.62
C ILE A 9 -8.05 -13.62 -0.20
N VAL A 10 -8.89 -13.22 0.76
CA VAL A 10 -8.70 -11.95 1.47
C VAL A 10 -7.82 -12.22 2.68
N VAL A 11 -6.74 -11.45 2.82
CA VAL A 11 -5.85 -11.47 3.98
C VAL A 11 -6.09 -10.20 4.78
N LEU A 12 -6.20 -10.33 6.09
CA LEU A 12 -6.40 -9.24 7.04
C LEU A 12 -5.40 -9.37 8.21
N GLU A 13 -4.79 -8.27 8.61
CA GLU A 13 -4.08 -8.16 9.88
C GLU A 13 -5.08 -8.07 11.05
N ASP A 14 -4.59 -8.23 12.28
CA ASP A 14 -5.41 -8.22 13.50
C ASP A 14 -5.84 -6.82 13.93
N ASP A 15 -5.18 -5.78 13.43
CA ASP A 15 -5.40 -4.37 13.79
C ASP A 15 -6.07 -3.55 12.67
N VAL A 16 -6.87 -4.19 11.82
CA VAL A 16 -7.55 -3.53 10.70
C VAL A 16 -9.03 -3.25 10.98
N PHE A 17 -9.47 -2.03 10.64
CA PHE A 17 -10.89 -1.70 10.52
C PHE A 17 -11.35 -1.95 9.09
N VAL A 18 -12.49 -2.61 8.92
CA VAL A 18 -13.08 -2.93 7.61
C VAL A 18 -14.42 -2.24 7.44
N SER A 19 -14.69 -1.85 6.20
CA SER A 19 -15.96 -1.26 5.80
C SER A 19 -17.04 -2.33 5.73
N GLU A 20 -18.29 -1.94 5.96
CA GLU A 20 -19.47 -2.78 5.68
C GLU A 20 -19.56 -3.17 4.19
N GLU A 21 -18.91 -2.40 3.29
CA GLU A 21 -18.87 -2.67 1.86
C GLU A 21 -17.80 -3.69 1.42
N LEU A 22 -16.98 -4.23 2.34
CA LEU A 22 -15.87 -5.13 2.01
C LEU A 22 -16.31 -6.31 1.12
N GLY A 23 -17.40 -6.99 1.49
CA GLY A 23 -17.91 -8.15 0.74
C GLY A 23 -18.31 -7.78 -0.68
N ALA A 24 -19.12 -6.72 -0.83
CA ALA A 24 -19.57 -6.24 -2.13
C ALA A 24 -18.39 -5.75 -3.01
N ALA A 25 -17.38 -5.13 -2.40
CA ALA A 25 -16.17 -4.72 -3.11
C ALA A 25 -15.37 -5.92 -3.63
N VAL A 26 -15.23 -6.99 -2.83
CA VAL A 26 -14.55 -8.22 -3.25
C VAL A 26 -15.31 -8.90 -4.40
N GLU A 27 -16.65 -8.99 -4.30
CA GLU A 27 -17.49 -9.54 -5.37
C GLU A 27 -17.36 -8.76 -6.69
N ASP A 28 -17.38 -7.43 -6.60
CA ASP A 28 -17.18 -6.54 -7.74
C ASP A 28 -15.81 -6.76 -8.41
N ILE A 29 -14.74 -6.82 -7.59
CA ILE A 29 -13.39 -7.07 -8.06
C ILE A 29 -13.32 -8.42 -8.79
N ILE A 30 -13.82 -9.49 -8.18
CA ILE A 30 -13.77 -10.85 -8.77
C ILE A 30 -14.58 -10.91 -10.07
N SER A 31 -15.73 -10.23 -10.12
CA SER A 31 -16.64 -10.29 -11.27
C SER A 31 -16.19 -9.46 -12.47
N HIS A 32 -15.47 -8.35 -12.22
CA HIS A 32 -15.21 -7.33 -13.27
C HIS A 32 -13.74 -6.99 -13.48
N SER A 33 -12.82 -7.43 -12.63
CA SER A 33 -11.39 -7.13 -12.80
C SER A 33 -10.76 -7.90 -13.95
N PRO A 34 -9.63 -7.42 -14.49
CA PRO A 34 -8.78 -8.23 -15.34
C PRO A 34 -8.49 -9.56 -14.64
N LYS A 35 -8.63 -10.70 -15.35
CA LYS A 35 -8.46 -12.04 -14.79
C LYS A 35 -7.04 -12.34 -14.26
N ASP A 36 -6.12 -11.40 -14.40
CA ASP A 36 -4.70 -11.55 -14.22
C ASP A 36 -4.10 -10.56 -13.21
N PHE A 37 -4.87 -10.09 -12.23
CA PHE A 37 -4.28 -9.42 -11.07
C PHE A 37 -3.58 -10.44 -10.16
N ASP A 38 -2.49 -10.03 -9.52
CA ASP A 38 -1.83 -10.84 -8.49
C ASP A 38 -2.34 -10.44 -7.10
N VAL A 39 -2.39 -9.13 -6.83
CA VAL A 39 -2.83 -8.59 -5.55
C VAL A 39 -3.63 -7.31 -5.75
N VAL A 40 -4.75 -7.18 -5.05
CA VAL A 40 -5.52 -5.94 -4.90
C VAL A 40 -5.42 -5.48 -3.45
N LYS A 41 -4.82 -4.32 -3.24
CA LYS A 41 -4.77 -3.63 -1.96
C LYS A 41 -6.17 -3.09 -1.65
N LEU A 42 -6.75 -3.56 -0.54
CA LEU A 42 -8.08 -3.18 -0.08
C LEU A 42 -8.00 -2.12 1.03
N ASP A 43 -6.87 -2.05 1.73
CA ASP A 43 -6.60 -1.01 2.71
C ASP A 43 -6.06 0.29 2.10
N GLY A 44 -6.34 1.38 2.80
CA GLY A 44 -5.84 2.70 2.51
C GLY A 44 -4.73 3.12 3.47
N VAL A 45 -3.77 3.90 2.98
CA VAL A 45 -2.69 4.51 3.78
C VAL A 45 -2.62 6.02 3.47
N PRO A 46 -2.36 6.91 4.45
CA PRO A 46 -2.23 8.36 4.24
C PRO A 46 -0.91 8.75 3.55
N GLN A 47 -0.52 8.00 2.52
CA GLN A 47 0.67 8.22 1.70
C GLN A 47 0.26 8.67 0.29
N VAL A 48 0.96 9.67 -0.24
CA VAL A 48 0.79 10.09 -1.63
C VAL A 48 1.41 9.04 -2.57
N CYS A 49 0.51 8.22 -3.13
CA CYS A 49 0.57 7.26 -4.23
C CYS A 49 1.00 7.80 -5.62
N LEU A 50 1.64 6.99 -6.46
CA LEU A 50 1.52 7.08 -7.92
C LEU A 50 0.65 5.92 -8.38
N TYR A 51 -0.43 6.24 -9.09
CA TYR A 51 -1.38 5.26 -9.57
C TYR A 51 -1.60 5.40 -11.07
N GLY A 52 -1.82 4.27 -11.74
CA GLY A 52 -2.22 4.23 -13.14
C GLY A 52 -3.63 4.76 -13.39
N LYS A 53 -4.09 4.55 -14.62
CA LYS A 53 -5.44 4.92 -15.06
C LYS A 53 -6.53 4.19 -14.28
N ILE A 54 -7.73 4.75 -14.28
CA ILE A 54 -8.94 4.13 -13.71
C ILE A 54 -9.30 2.85 -14.47
N MET A 55 -9.65 1.81 -13.71
CA MET A 55 -10.28 0.58 -14.19
C MET A 55 -11.57 0.35 -13.38
N PRO A 56 -12.76 0.61 -13.93
CA PRO A 56 -14.03 0.40 -13.21
C PRO A 56 -14.25 -1.08 -12.87
N VAL A 57 -14.77 -1.37 -11.67
CA VAL A 57 -15.06 -2.76 -11.22
C VAL A 57 -16.49 -2.99 -10.73
N GLY A 58 -17.38 -2.00 -10.85
CA GLY A 58 -18.75 -2.09 -10.34
C GLY A 58 -18.97 -1.24 -9.09
N GLY A 59 -20.23 -1.04 -8.68
CA GLY A 59 -20.56 -0.35 -7.42
C GLY A 59 -20.04 1.09 -7.27
N GLY A 60 -19.66 1.77 -8.35
CA GLY A 60 -18.97 3.07 -8.29
C GLY A 60 -17.51 3.01 -7.84
N ARG A 61 -16.97 1.80 -7.64
CA ARG A 61 -15.59 1.50 -7.29
C ARG A 61 -14.71 1.38 -8.53
N HIS A 62 -13.43 1.63 -8.34
CA HIS A 62 -12.44 1.42 -9.38
C HIS A 62 -11.11 0.92 -8.81
N LEU A 63 -10.36 0.27 -9.69
CA LEU A 63 -8.99 -0.13 -9.46
C LEU A 63 -8.04 0.82 -10.18
N ARG A 64 -6.83 0.93 -9.64
CA ARG A 64 -5.69 1.57 -10.33
C ARG A 64 -4.44 0.75 -10.09
N GLU A 65 -3.59 0.64 -11.10
CA GLU A 65 -2.27 0.03 -10.93
C GLU A 65 -1.42 0.83 -9.95
N VAL A 66 -0.74 0.14 -9.04
CA VAL A 66 0.20 0.74 -8.09
C VAL A 66 1.55 0.91 -8.77
N LEU A 67 2.00 2.16 -8.96
CA LEU A 67 3.22 2.49 -9.73
C LEU A 67 4.41 2.90 -8.86
N GLN A 68 4.24 2.87 -7.53
CA GLN A 68 5.32 3.01 -6.56
C GLN A 68 5.06 2.15 -5.34
N VAL A 69 6.10 1.87 -4.57
CA VAL A 69 5.98 1.16 -3.29
C VAL A 69 4.94 1.87 -2.40
N SER A 70 3.97 1.09 -1.93
CA SER A 70 2.89 1.54 -1.06
C SER A 70 3.03 0.85 0.28
N ALA A 71 3.02 1.63 1.36
CA ALA A 71 3.10 1.07 2.69
C ALA A 71 1.79 0.35 3.09
N SER A 72 1.88 -0.42 4.18
CA SER A 72 0.82 -1.24 4.77
C SER A 72 0.49 -2.50 3.98
N ALA A 73 0.24 -3.59 4.70
CA ALA A 73 -0.31 -4.84 4.19
C ALA A 73 -1.55 -5.28 5.00
N ALA A 74 -2.22 -4.34 5.65
CA ALA A 74 -3.29 -4.62 6.62
C ALA A 74 -4.51 -5.34 6.03
N CYS A 75 -4.85 -5.11 4.76
CA CYS A 75 -5.93 -5.85 4.11
C CYS A 75 -5.77 -5.89 2.58
N TYR A 76 -5.75 -7.08 2.00
CA TYR A 76 -5.63 -7.26 0.56
C TYR A 76 -6.28 -8.55 0.06
N LEU A 77 -6.73 -8.51 -1.20
CA LEU A 77 -7.17 -9.69 -1.95
C LEU A 77 -6.01 -10.21 -2.78
N VAL A 78 -5.72 -11.49 -2.69
CA VAL A 78 -4.68 -12.16 -3.49
C VAL A 78 -5.34 -13.23 -4.36
N SER A 79 -4.97 -13.29 -5.64
CA SER A 79 -5.37 -14.39 -6.52
C SER A 79 -4.51 -15.62 -6.26
N ARG A 80 -4.97 -16.82 -6.63
CA ARG A 80 -4.16 -18.05 -6.53
C ARG A 80 -2.78 -17.89 -7.17
N ARG A 81 -2.73 -17.34 -8.38
CA ARG A 81 -1.47 -17.06 -9.09
C ARG A 81 -0.59 -16.09 -8.30
N GLY A 82 -1.17 -15.03 -7.74
CA GLY A 82 -0.45 -14.08 -6.90
C GLY A 82 0.12 -14.75 -5.64
N ALA A 83 -0.66 -15.61 -5.00
CA ALA A 83 -0.24 -16.34 -3.80
C ALA A 83 0.91 -17.31 -4.09
N GLU A 84 0.81 -18.09 -5.18
CA GLU A 84 1.89 -18.99 -5.63
C GLU A 84 3.20 -18.21 -5.88
N ARG A 85 3.12 -17.07 -6.56
CA ARG A 85 4.28 -16.19 -6.77
C ARG A 85 4.86 -15.67 -5.46
N LEU A 86 4.02 -15.21 -4.53
CA LEU A 86 4.46 -14.71 -3.24
C LEU A 86 5.16 -15.80 -2.42
N VAL A 87 4.66 -17.04 -2.43
CA VAL A 87 5.30 -18.17 -1.75
C VAL A 87 6.69 -18.43 -2.32
N VAL A 88 6.82 -18.52 -3.64
CA VAL A 88 8.12 -18.74 -4.29
C VAL A 88 9.10 -17.60 -4.02
N GLU A 89 8.65 -16.35 -4.09
CA GLU A 89 9.49 -15.17 -3.86
C GLU A 89 9.83 -14.98 -2.36
N SER A 90 9.04 -15.56 -1.45
CA SER A 90 9.22 -15.40 0.00
C SER A 90 10.45 -16.10 0.57
N GLU A 91 11.10 -16.99 -0.20
CA GLU A 91 12.30 -17.70 0.26
C GLU A 91 13.55 -16.80 0.35
N GLN A 92 13.54 -15.61 -0.29
CA GLN A 92 14.74 -14.80 -0.48
C GLN A 92 14.57 -13.30 -0.15
N PHE A 93 13.48 -12.87 0.49
CA PHE A 93 13.27 -11.45 0.79
C PHE A 93 13.85 -11.03 2.15
N CYS A 94 14.30 -9.77 2.24
CA CYS A 94 14.83 -9.15 3.46
C CYS A 94 14.13 -7.80 3.77
N ASP A 95 13.07 -7.48 3.03
CA ASP A 95 12.31 -6.23 3.15
C ASP A 95 11.13 -6.38 4.12
N HIS A 96 10.48 -5.27 4.47
CA HIS A 96 9.22 -5.32 5.22
C HIS A 96 8.14 -6.02 4.38
N LEU A 97 7.13 -6.59 5.03
CA LEU A 97 6.08 -7.37 4.35
C LEU A 97 5.36 -6.55 3.27
N ASP A 98 5.03 -5.29 3.58
CA ASP A 98 4.39 -4.37 2.66
C ASP A 98 5.28 -4.00 1.48
N ASP A 99 6.56 -3.71 1.71
CA ASP A 99 7.55 -3.53 0.64
C ASP A 99 7.65 -4.78 -0.25
N PHE A 100 7.63 -5.98 0.34
CA PHE A 100 7.66 -7.24 -0.40
C PHE A 100 6.40 -7.43 -1.26
N ILE A 101 5.21 -7.22 -0.72
CA ILE A 101 3.93 -7.46 -1.41
C ILE A 101 3.60 -6.34 -2.43
N PHE A 102 3.88 -5.09 -2.11
CA PHE A 102 3.41 -3.92 -2.86
C PHE A 102 4.53 -3.15 -3.58
N ASN A 103 5.65 -3.81 -3.88
CA ASN A 103 6.69 -3.25 -4.75
C ASN A 103 6.39 -3.53 -6.23
N PRO A 104 6.09 -2.51 -7.05
CA PRO A 104 5.80 -2.68 -8.48
C PRO A 104 6.99 -3.22 -9.29
N ALA A 105 8.22 -3.11 -8.78
CA ALA A 105 9.40 -3.65 -9.46
C ALA A 105 9.46 -5.19 -9.46
N SER A 106 8.59 -5.87 -8.71
CA SER A 106 8.44 -7.33 -8.70
C SER A 106 7.85 -7.91 -10.00
N GLY A 107 7.31 -7.06 -10.89
CA GLY A 107 6.59 -7.51 -12.09
C GLY A 107 5.26 -8.21 -11.75
N ARG A 108 4.72 -7.99 -10.55
CA ARG A 108 3.35 -8.39 -10.18
C ARG A 108 2.33 -7.35 -10.62
N THR A 109 1.15 -7.82 -11.01
CA THR A 109 0.00 -6.94 -11.27
C THR A 109 -0.62 -6.54 -9.93
N ILE A 110 -0.18 -5.38 -9.42
CA ILE A 110 -0.59 -4.85 -8.11
C ILE A 110 -1.57 -3.70 -8.32
N LEU A 111 -2.76 -3.82 -7.75
CA LEU A 111 -3.84 -2.85 -7.91
C LEU A 111 -4.24 -2.26 -6.55
N GLN A 112 -4.72 -1.02 -6.56
CA GLN A 112 -5.33 -0.35 -5.43
C GLN A 112 -6.82 -0.18 -5.69
N LEU A 113 -7.66 -0.58 -4.74
CA LEU A 113 -9.07 -0.24 -4.72
C LEU A 113 -9.29 1.20 -4.25
N ASP A 114 -10.16 1.93 -4.95
CA ASP A 114 -10.65 3.25 -4.56
C ASP A 114 -12.19 3.34 -4.69
N PRO A 115 -12.91 3.70 -3.60
CA PRO A 115 -12.40 3.89 -2.24
C PRO A 115 -11.89 2.57 -1.60
N ALA A 116 -10.85 2.67 -0.78
CA ALA A 116 -10.33 1.59 0.04
C ALA A 116 -11.34 1.21 1.13
N VAL A 117 -11.58 -0.09 1.28
CA VAL A 117 -12.59 -0.68 2.18
C VAL A 117 -12.00 -1.22 3.47
N ALA A 118 -10.74 -0.87 3.75
CA ALA A 118 -10.08 -1.17 5.01
C ALA A 118 -9.07 -0.08 5.38
N VAL A 119 -8.71 0.00 6.65
CA VAL A 119 -7.67 0.89 7.15
C VAL A 119 -7.06 0.32 8.42
N GLN A 120 -5.74 0.34 8.54
CA GLN A 120 -5.06 -0.08 9.76
C GLN A 120 -5.38 0.89 10.91
N ALA A 121 -5.56 0.38 12.13
CA ALA A 121 -6.00 1.16 13.28
C ALA A 121 -5.10 2.38 13.57
N ILE A 122 -3.79 2.26 13.32
CA ILE A 122 -2.83 3.36 13.46
C ILE A 122 -3.15 4.58 12.57
N TRP A 123 -3.80 4.36 11.42
CA TRP A 123 -4.16 5.39 10.45
C TRP A 123 -5.62 5.86 10.55
N SER A 124 -6.44 5.23 11.39
CA SER A 124 -7.85 5.57 11.54
C SER A 124 -8.08 6.70 12.55
N GLU A 125 -9.07 7.56 12.31
CA GLU A 125 -9.58 8.53 13.31
C GLU A 125 -10.73 7.96 14.16
N GLN A 126 -11.14 6.69 13.94
CA GLN A 126 -12.32 6.15 14.61
C GLN A 126 -12.17 6.14 16.15
N PRO A 127 -13.18 6.63 16.89
CA PRO A 127 -13.10 6.86 18.34
C PRO A 127 -12.95 5.59 19.18
N ASN A 128 -13.19 4.40 18.63
CA ASN A 128 -13.05 3.12 19.35
C ASN A 128 -11.61 2.60 19.43
N ILE A 129 -10.61 3.37 18.99
CA ILE A 129 -9.18 3.04 19.17
C ILE A 129 -8.81 2.91 20.66
N GLU A 130 -9.61 3.47 21.59
CA GLU A 130 -9.40 3.27 23.04
C GLU A 130 -9.65 1.82 23.49
N THR A 131 -10.36 1.00 22.72
CA THR A 131 -10.62 -0.42 23.06
C THR A 131 -9.53 -1.37 22.49
N ILE A 132 -8.78 -0.92 21.48
CA ILE A 132 -7.61 -1.64 20.96
C ILE A 132 -6.42 -1.15 21.80
N GLY A 133 -6.17 -1.87 22.90
CA GLY A 133 -5.38 -1.44 24.04
C GLY A 133 -4.07 -0.71 23.73
N GLU A 134 -3.65 0.11 24.71
CA GLU A 134 -2.41 0.91 24.73
C GLU A 134 -1.12 0.17 24.28
N THR A 135 -1.17 -1.16 24.22
CA THR A 135 -0.10 -2.07 23.78
C THR A 135 0.34 -1.89 22.31
N VAL A 136 -0.51 -1.42 21.40
CA VAL A 136 -0.18 -1.34 19.95
C VAL A 136 0.51 0.00 19.57
N LYS A 137 0.50 1.01 20.46
CA LYS A 137 0.95 2.37 20.13
C LYS A 137 2.47 2.57 20.12
N THR A 138 3.27 1.56 20.41
CA THR A 138 4.73 1.73 20.48
C THR A 138 5.43 0.55 19.83
N SER A 139 5.92 0.75 18.59
CA SER A 139 6.87 -0.22 18.03
C SER A 139 8.10 -0.24 18.94
N GLU A 140 8.48 -1.42 19.44
CA GLU A 140 9.72 -1.63 20.20
C GLU A 140 10.98 -1.16 19.44
N ARG A 141 10.88 -1.04 18.10
CA ARG A 141 11.97 -0.63 17.21
C ARG A 141 12.54 0.78 17.47
N THR A 142 11.88 1.61 18.27
CA THR A 142 12.30 3.00 18.49
C THR A 142 13.05 3.23 19.81
N GLN A 143 13.13 2.24 20.72
CA GLN A 143 13.50 2.53 22.11
C GLN A 143 14.97 2.33 22.52
N ASP A 144 15.85 1.73 21.70
CA ASP A 144 17.25 1.54 22.15
C ASP A 144 18.29 2.42 21.43
N PRO A 145 18.65 3.60 21.98
CA PRO A 145 19.71 4.44 21.44
C PRO A 145 21.10 3.78 21.49
N LYS A 146 21.26 2.62 22.16
CA LYS A 146 22.53 1.86 22.18
C LYS A 146 22.78 1.03 20.91
N ILE A 147 21.74 0.76 20.11
CA ILE A 147 21.82 -0.09 18.90
C ILE A 147 22.12 0.72 17.63
N ASN A 148 21.94 2.05 17.67
CA ASN A 148 22.08 2.91 16.48
C ASN A 148 23.31 3.84 16.59
N PRO A 149 24.54 3.34 16.39
CA PRO A 149 25.72 4.21 16.36
C PRO A 149 25.54 5.25 15.26
N GLN A 150 25.89 6.51 15.55
CA GLN A 150 25.85 7.57 14.55
C GLN A 150 26.66 7.14 13.32
N LYS A 151 25.96 6.89 12.19
CA LYS A 151 26.60 6.61 10.91
C LYS A 151 27.60 7.73 10.61
N SER A 152 28.84 7.35 10.31
CA SER A 152 29.89 8.29 9.92
C SER A 152 29.42 9.14 8.74
N LYS A 153 29.48 10.46 8.90
CA LYS A 153 29.07 11.40 7.85
C LYS A 153 30.18 11.45 6.80
N GLY A 154 29.88 11.03 5.58
CA GLY A 154 30.82 11.11 4.47
C GLY A 154 31.29 12.56 4.16
N PRO A 155 32.28 12.72 3.27
CA PRO A 155 32.87 14.02 2.93
C PRO A 155 31.82 15.07 2.55
N VAL A 156 32.05 16.34 2.94
CA VAL A 156 31.11 17.46 2.72
C VAL A 156 30.76 17.62 1.23
N LEU A 157 31.76 17.57 0.35
CA LEU A 157 31.59 17.67 -1.11
C LEU A 157 30.71 16.54 -1.66
N TYR A 158 30.90 15.30 -1.19
CA TYR A 158 30.06 14.18 -1.59
C TYR A 158 28.61 14.37 -1.15
N ARG A 159 28.37 14.92 0.05
CA ARG A 159 27.02 15.23 0.53
C ARG A 159 26.33 16.28 -0.35
N LEU A 160 27.03 17.37 -0.67
CA LEU A 160 26.51 18.42 -1.54
C LEU A 160 26.17 17.91 -2.96
N LEU A 161 27.09 17.18 -3.58
CA LEU A 161 26.85 16.58 -4.91
C LEU A 161 25.69 15.58 -4.89
N LYS A 162 25.61 14.75 -3.85
CA LYS A 162 24.52 13.81 -3.64
C LYS A 162 23.18 14.54 -3.51
N ASP A 163 23.14 15.63 -2.76
CA ASP A 163 21.93 16.43 -2.58
C ASP A 163 21.50 17.12 -3.88
N LEU A 164 22.44 17.70 -4.64
CA LEU A 164 22.16 18.26 -5.97
C LEU A 164 21.60 17.20 -6.92
N LYS A 165 22.24 16.04 -7.02
CA LYS A 165 21.77 14.93 -7.86
C LYS A 165 20.39 14.43 -7.44
N ARG A 166 20.14 14.35 -6.13
CA ARG A 166 18.82 13.98 -5.56
C ARG A 166 17.76 15.01 -5.95
N ASN A 167 18.07 16.29 -5.85
CA ASN A 167 17.13 17.36 -6.19
C ASN A 167 16.88 17.45 -7.70
N ALA A 168 17.91 17.28 -8.53
CA ALA A 168 17.76 17.21 -9.99
C ALA A 168 16.84 16.05 -10.43
N ARG A 169 17.02 14.86 -9.83
CA ARG A 169 16.15 13.70 -10.08
C ARG A 169 14.70 13.97 -9.66
N LYS A 170 14.49 14.60 -8.49
CA LYS A 170 13.15 14.99 -8.03
C LYS A 170 12.48 15.97 -9.01
N LEU A 171 13.23 16.97 -9.47
CA LEU A 171 12.73 17.96 -10.41
C LEU A 171 12.39 17.33 -11.78
N SER A 172 13.27 16.50 -12.31
CA SER A 172 13.02 15.75 -13.56
C SER A 172 11.80 14.82 -13.44
N ARG A 173 11.65 14.10 -12.33
CA ARG A 173 10.45 13.29 -12.06
C ARG A 173 9.18 14.14 -12.12
N LYS A 174 9.15 15.27 -11.40
CA LYS A 174 8.00 16.18 -11.37
C LYS A 174 7.66 16.77 -12.75
N LEU A 175 8.68 17.18 -13.50
CA LEU A 175 8.48 17.85 -14.79
C LEU A 175 8.07 16.91 -15.91
N TYR A 176 8.53 15.65 -15.90
CA TYR A 176 8.29 14.73 -17.01
C TYR A 176 7.41 13.55 -16.61
N ARG A 177 7.81 12.77 -15.59
CA ARG A 177 7.10 11.53 -15.23
C ARG A 177 5.73 11.81 -14.64
N ASP A 178 5.65 12.76 -13.71
CA ASP A 178 4.39 13.10 -13.04
C ASP A 178 3.41 13.73 -14.04
N ARG A 179 3.90 14.61 -14.94
CA ARG A 179 3.08 15.18 -16.02
C ARG A 179 2.60 14.15 -17.02
N ALA A 180 3.47 13.24 -17.46
CA ALA A 180 3.10 12.17 -18.37
C ALA A 180 2.08 11.22 -17.73
N LEU A 181 2.26 10.89 -16.44
CA LEU A 181 1.33 10.06 -15.69
C LEU A 181 -0.07 10.71 -15.65
N LEU A 182 -0.14 11.98 -15.26
CA LEU A 182 -1.40 12.73 -15.21
C LEU A 182 -2.04 12.84 -16.61
N ALA A 183 -1.25 13.11 -17.65
CA ALA A 183 -1.73 13.17 -19.03
C ALA A 183 -2.30 11.82 -19.53
N SER A 184 -1.80 10.69 -19.00
CA SER A 184 -2.31 9.36 -19.32
C SER A 184 -3.54 8.93 -18.50
N GLY A 185 -4.08 9.82 -17.66
CA GLY A 185 -5.21 9.53 -16.76
C GLY A 185 -4.81 8.87 -15.44
N GLY A 186 -3.51 8.81 -15.14
CA GLY A 186 -2.97 8.40 -13.86
C GLY A 186 -3.30 9.39 -12.74
N LEU A 187 -3.05 8.98 -11.50
CA LEU A 187 -3.31 9.75 -10.30
C LEU A 187 -2.05 9.88 -9.46
N ILE A 188 -1.83 11.08 -8.90
CA ILE A 188 -0.85 11.33 -7.85
C ILE A 188 -1.64 11.78 -6.64
N GLY A 189 -1.75 10.93 -5.62
CA GLY A 189 -2.63 11.22 -4.51
C GLY A 189 -2.74 10.08 -3.51
N THR A 190 -3.55 10.31 -2.49
CA THR A 190 -3.84 9.35 -1.43
C THR A 190 -5.13 8.60 -1.78
N PRO A 191 -5.21 7.27 -1.61
CA PRO A 191 -6.45 6.53 -1.84
C PRO A 191 -7.51 6.99 -0.85
N ARG A 192 -8.75 7.16 -1.29
CA ARG A 192 -9.86 7.56 -0.42
C ARG A 192 -10.30 6.37 0.42
N LEU A 193 -10.73 6.59 1.65
CA LEU A 193 -11.41 5.55 2.44
C LEU A 193 -12.88 5.48 2.06
N ALA A 194 -13.49 4.32 2.26
CA ALA A 194 -14.93 4.14 2.24
C ALA A 194 -15.58 5.08 3.27
N ALA A 195 -16.81 5.52 2.99
CA ALA A 195 -17.43 6.61 3.74
C ALA A 195 -17.64 6.27 5.23
N ASP A 196 -17.93 5.02 5.54
CA ASP A 196 -18.12 4.47 6.88
C ASP A 196 -16.81 4.33 7.68
N LEU A 197 -15.66 4.26 7.00
CA LEU A 197 -14.35 4.26 7.64
C LEU A 197 -13.87 5.65 8.08
N GLY A 198 -14.52 6.72 7.62
CA GLY A 198 -14.19 8.10 7.98
C GLY A 198 -12.96 8.64 7.23
N GLN A 199 -12.07 9.32 7.95
CA GLN A 199 -10.87 9.94 7.37
C GLN A 199 -9.60 9.39 8.03
N TYR A 200 -8.48 9.52 7.32
CA TYR A 200 -7.19 9.21 7.90
C TYR A 200 -6.84 10.17 9.02
N LYS A 201 -6.17 9.64 10.05
CA LYS A 201 -5.53 10.42 11.09
C LYS A 201 -4.48 11.34 10.48
N LYS A 202 -4.59 12.64 10.78
CA LYS A 202 -3.59 13.62 10.33
C LYS A 202 -2.22 13.29 10.96
N PRO A 203 -1.14 13.21 10.16
CA PRO A 203 0.21 13.11 10.73
C PRO A 203 0.51 14.39 11.53
N PHE A 204 0.99 14.22 12.77
CA PHE A 204 1.43 15.30 13.65
C PHE A 204 2.64 16.05 13.08
#